data_AF-A0A8G2BNU7-F1
#
_entry.id   AF-A0A8G2BNU7-F1
#
_cell.length_a   1.000
_cell.length_b   1.000
_cell.length_c   1.000
_cell.angle_alpha   90.00
_cell.angle_beta   90.00
_cell.angle_gamma   90.00
#
_symmetry.space_group_name_H-M   'P 1'
#
loop_
_entity.id
_entity.type
_entity.pdbx_description
1 polymer ?
#
loop_
_entity_poly.entity_id
_entity_poly.type
_entity_poly.pdbx_seq_one_letter_code
_entity_poly.pdbx_strand_id
1 'polypeptide(L)'
;MFGMGKKDGDADKEEAERKKIEATMVSIDSGFEHLRHHAEAGNTDRSEAAAKRLVESLKNPKLPAPYSKDRRNAVDAFLLHAYMKATALACKGAIDAGMSDDIEKRTEMIKKAREYLAGAVKYKAPPDFKKQCDRMLEVATFSGGVKAKGPTKAKPLDTAPKVKDRAKSFDPDGKKDDKPVIPQNLKT
;
A
#
# COMPACT_ATOMS: atom_id res chain seq x y z
N MET A 1 47.97 6.92 -62.57
CA MET A 1 46.63 7.32 -62.06
C MET A 1 45.94 6.07 -61.56
N PHE A 2 45.81 5.87 -60.25
CA PHE A 2 45.03 4.76 -59.67
C PHE A 2 43.83 5.35 -58.94
N GLY A 3 42.66 5.25 -59.59
CA GLY A 3 41.39 5.78 -59.13
C GLY A 3 40.76 4.88 -58.07
N MET A 4 40.58 5.50 -56.90
CA MET A 4 39.61 5.22 -55.84
C MET A 4 38.39 4.35 -56.26
N GLY A 5 38.43 3.07 -55.94
CA GLY A 5 37.34 2.09 -56.16
C GLY A 5 36.74 1.54 -54.86
N LYS A 6 36.49 2.40 -53.86
CA LYS A 6 35.78 2.04 -52.62
C LYS A 6 34.68 3.07 -52.38
N LYS A 7 33.43 2.90 -52.87
CA LYS A 7 32.33 3.80 -52.43
C LYS A 7 30.95 3.16 -52.25
N ASP A 8 30.54 2.15 -53.02
CA ASP A 8 29.13 1.73 -52.91
C ASP A 8 28.90 0.63 -51.85
N GLY A 9 29.73 -0.41 -51.83
CA GLY A 9 29.53 -1.55 -50.93
C GLY A 9 29.87 -1.35 -49.44
N ASP A 10 30.57 -0.25 -49.09
CA ASP A 10 30.88 0.11 -47.69
C ASP A 10 29.77 1.01 -47.10
N ALA A 11 29.17 1.90 -47.91
CA ALA A 11 28.06 2.75 -47.48
C ALA A 11 26.79 1.94 -47.18
N ASP A 12 26.46 0.96 -48.03
CA ASP A 12 25.31 0.08 -47.82
C ASP A 12 25.42 -0.77 -46.54
N LYS A 13 26.65 -1.19 -46.21
CA LYS A 13 26.92 -1.94 -44.97
C LYS A 13 26.78 -1.06 -43.74
N GLU A 14 27.27 0.18 -43.81
CA GLU A 14 27.16 1.14 -42.71
C GLU A 14 25.68 1.50 -42.45
N GLU A 15 24.89 1.72 -43.49
CA GLU A 15 23.45 1.97 -43.35
C GLU A 15 22.71 0.76 -42.77
N ALA A 16 23.04 -0.46 -43.22
CA ALA A 16 22.46 -1.70 -42.68
C ALA A 16 22.83 -1.92 -41.21
N GLU A 17 24.04 -1.55 -40.78
CA GLU A 17 24.43 -1.61 -39.38
C GLU A 17 23.70 -0.58 -38.52
N ARG A 18 23.52 0.66 -39.01
CA ARG A 18 22.72 1.68 -38.32
C ARG A 18 21.28 1.23 -38.11
N LYS A 19 20.63 0.70 -39.15
CA LYS A 19 19.26 0.15 -39.05
C LYS A 19 19.14 -0.98 -38.02
N LYS A 20 20.17 -1.84 -37.91
CA LYS A 20 20.20 -2.90 -36.89
C LYS A 20 20.32 -2.35 -35.47
N ILE A 21 21.13 -1.31 -35.27
CA ILE A 21 21.27 -0.64 -33.98
C ILE A 21 19.96 0.03 -33.58
N GLU A 22 19.33 0.75 -34.51
CA GLU A 22 18.02 1.38 -34.29
C GLU A 22 16.94 0.35 -33.96
N ALA A 23 16.85 -0.75 -34.72
CA ALA A 23 15.90 -1.83 -34.44
C ALA A 23 16.14 -2.45 -33.04
N THR A 24 17.40 -2.56 -32.62
CA THR A 24 17.75 -3.04 -31.27
C THR A 24 17.29 -2.05 -30.21
N MET A 25 17.48 -0.75 -30.42
CA MET A 25 17.02 0.29 -29.50
C MET A 25 15.49 0.30 -29.38
N VAL A 26 14.76 0.18 -30.49
CA VAL A 26 13.30 0.06 -30.49
C VAL A 26 12.84 -1.17 -29.72
N SER A 27 13.51 -2.32 -29.91
CA SER A 27 13.20 -3.54 -29.15
C SER A 27 13.44 -3.36 -27.64
N ILE A 28 14.56 -2.74 -27.26
CA ILE A 28 14.85 -2.42 -25.85
C ILE A 28 13.77 -1.50 -25.28
N ASP A 29 13.38 -0.46 -26.01
CA ASP A 29 12.38 0.50 -25.58
C ASP A 29 11.00 -0.15 -25.38
N SER A 30 10.60 -1.07 -26.26
CA SER A 30 9.38 -1.87 -26.06
C SER A 30 9.45 -2.76 -24.80
N GLY A 31 10.64 -3.30 -24.49
CA GLY A 31 10.87 -4.03 -23.24
C GLY A 31 10.74 -3.14 -22.00
N PHE A 32 11.10 -1.85 -22.09
CA PHE A 32 10.88 -0.88 -21.03
C PHE A 32 9.40 -0.58 -20.79
N GLU A 33 8.57 -0.56 -21.83
CA GLU A 33 7.11 -0.42 -21.66
C GLU A 33 6.53 -1.59 -20.85
N HIS A 34 6.96 -2.83 -21.14
CA HIS A 34 6.56 -4.00 -20.36
C HIS A 34 7.07 -3.92 -18.91
N LEU A 35 8.33 -3.52 -18.69
CA LEU A 35 8.87 -3.33 -17.35
C LEU A 35 8.07 -2.27 -16.58
N ARG A 36 7.74 -1.16 -17.23
CA ARG A 36 6.92 -0.09 -16.65
C ARG A 36 5.56 -0.61 -16.23
N HIS A 37 4.86 -1.36 -17.07
CA HIS A 37 3.56 -1.94 -16.71
C HIS A 37 3.66 -2.88 -15.50
N HIS A 38 4.72 -3.70 -15.40
CA HIS A 38 4.94 -4.54 -14.23
C HIS A 38 5.26 -3.73 -12.98
N ALA A 39 6.02 -2.64 -13.10
CA ALA A 39 6.34 -1.75 -12.00
C ALA A 39 5.11 -0.99 -11.48
N GLU A 40 4.25 -0.49 -12.37
CA GLU A 40 2.99 0.18 -12.03
C GLU A 40 2.01 -0.76 -11.30
N ALA A 41 2.00 -2.03 -11.67
CA ALA A 41 1.24 -3.07 -11.00
C ALA A 41 1.85 -3.53 -9.66
N GLY A 42 3.10 -3.13 -9.34
CA GLY A 42 3.82 -3.62 -8.17
C GLY A 42 4.19 -5.11 -8.26
N ASN A 43 4.34 -5.66 -9.46
CA ASN A 43 4.71 -7.07 -9.66
C ASN A 43 6.24 -7.21 -9.66
N THR A 44 6.83 -7.42 -8.48
CA THR A 44 8.29 -7.44 -8.27
C THR A 44 8.97 -8.54 -9.07
N ASP A 45 8.41 -9.76 -9.09
CA ASP A 45 9.06 -10.91 -9.71
C ASP A 45 9.14 -10.75 -11.23
N ARG A 46 8.04 -10.29 -11.84
CA ARG A 46 8.01 -9.99 -13.28
C ARG A 46 8.88 -8.79 -13.62
N SER A 47 8.92 -7.78 -12.75
CA SER A 47 9.79 -6.61 -12.94
C SER A 47 11.27 -7.00 -12.91
N GLU A 48 11.70 -7.85 -11.97
CA GLU A 48 13.07 -8.35 -11.92
C GLU A 48 13.42 -9.21 -13.14
N ALA A 49 12.52 -10.10 -13.56
CA ALA A 49 12.74 -10.92 -14.74
C ALA A 49 12.88 -10.09 -16.02
N ALA A 50 12.02 -9.08 -16.20
CA ALA A 50 12.10 -8.15 -17.32
C ALA A 50 13.37 -7.29 -17.27
N ALA A 51 13.72 -6.78 -16.08
CA ALA A 51 14.94 -6.03 -15.86
C ALA A 51 16.21 -6.81 -16.20
N LYS A 52 16.30 -8.10 -15.80
CA LYS A 52 17.44 -8.97 -16.13
C LYS A 52 17.63 -9.10 -17.63
N ARG A 53 16.54 -9.35 -18.37
CA ARG A 53 16.56 -9.44 -19.84
C ARG A 53 17.01 -8.13 -20.49
N LEU A 54 16.48 -7.00 -20.02
CA LEU A 54 16.88 -5.68 -20.52
C LEU A 54 18.35 -5.37 -20.26
N VAL A 55 18.86 -5.69 -19.07
CA VAL A 55 20.28 -5.49 -18.73
C VAL A 55 21.19 -6.34 -19.62
N GLU A 56 20.78 -7.56 -19.98
CA GLU A 56 21.50 -8.38 -20.95
C GLU A 56 21.51 -7.76 -22.34
N SER A 57 20.38 -7.26 -22.85
CA SER A 57 20.31 -6.55 -24.13
C SER A 57 21.19 -5.29 -24.13
N LEU A 58 21.27 -4.58 -23.01
CA LEU A 58 22.10 -3.37 -22.82
C LEU A 58 23.61 -3.66 -22.70
N LYS A 59 24.06 -4.92 -22.75
CA LYS A 59 25.49 -5.27 -22.86
C LYS A 59 26.00 -5.22 -24.30
N ASN A 60 25.13 -4.99 -25.28
CA ASN A 60 25.54 -4.93 -26.68
C ASN A 60 26.53 -3.77 -26.92
N PRO A 61 27.78 -4.05 -27.36
CA PRO A 61 28.82 -3.03 -27.53
C PRO A 61 28.55 -2.06 -28.69
N LYS A 62 27.62 -2.40 -29.59
CA LYS A 62 27.23 -1.53 -30.72
C LYS A 62 26.22 -0.44 -30.30
N LEU A 63 25.69 -0.49 -29.08
CA LEU A 63 24.77 0.53 -28.59
C LEU A 63 25.53 1.80 -28.22
N PRO A 64 24.93 2.99 -28.43
CA PRO A 64 25.51 4.23 -27.92
C PRO A 64 25.73 4.15 -26.41
N ALA A 65 26.94 4.49 -25.96
CA ALA A 65 27.28 4.55 -24.54
C ALA A 65 26.32 5.42 -23.69
N PRO A 66 25.94 6.65 -24.10
CA PRO A 66 24.99 7.45 -23.33
C PRO A 66 23.62 6.76 -23.20
N TYR A 67 23.11 6.21 -24.31
CA TYR A 67 21.85 5.46 -24.31
C TYR A 67 21.89 4.28 -23.34
N SER A 68 22.96 3.48 -23.39
CA SER A 68 23.09 2.30 -22.51
C SER A 68 23.16 2.67 -21.03
N LYS A 69 23.83 3.78 -20.70
CA LYS A 69 23.92 4.30 -19.33
C LYS A 69 22.55 4.78 -18.83
N ASP A 70 21.85 5.58 -19.65
CA ASP A 70 20.55 6.13 -19.30
C ASP A 70 19.50 5.02 -19.12
N ARG A 71 19.50 4.03 -20.01
CA ARG A 71 18.61 2.87 -19.89
C ARG A 71 18.91 2.02 -18.65
N ARG A 72 20.17 1.80 -18.27
CA ARG A 72 20.49 1.09 -17.01
C ARG A 72 19.96 1.84 -15.78
N ASN A 73 20.14 3.15 -15.73
CA ASN A 73 19.59 3.98 -14.65
C ASN A 73 18.04 3.90 -14.61
N ALA A 74 17.40 3.86 -15.78
CA ALA A 74 15.95 3.70 -15.86
C ALA A 74 15.48 2.34 -15.32
N VAL A 75 16.22 1.25 -15.57
CA VAL A 75 15.90 -0.07 -14.99
C VAL A 75 15.86 -0.01 -13.47
N ASP A 76 16.89 0.55 -12.84
CA ASP A 76 16.96 0.68 -11.39
C ASP A 76 15.80 1.53 -10.83
N ALA A 77 15.44 2.62 -11.53
CA ALA A 77 14.30 3.46 -11.16
C ALA A 77 12.95 2.72 -11.26
N PHE A 78 12.75 1.90 -12.29
CA PHE A 78 11.54 1.08 -12.42
C PHE A 78 11.46 -0.01 -11.36
N LEU A 79 12.59 -0.66 -11.03
CA LEU A 79 12.63 -1.64 -9.95
C LEU A 79 12.33 -1.00 -8.60
N LEU A 80 12.91 0.17 -8.32
CA LEU A 80 12.57 0.95 -7.13
C LEU A 80 11.06 1.22 -7.06
N HIS A 81 10.48 1.73 -8.15
CA HIS A 81 9.04 2.01 -8.23
C HIS A 81 8.19 0.74 -8.00
N ALA A 82 8.57 -0.39 -8.60
CA ALA A 82 7.90 -1.67 -8.42
C ALA A 82 7.88 -2.10 -6.95
N TYR A 83 9.04 -2.06 -6.28
CA TYR A 83 9.14 -2.43 -4.86
C TYR A 83 8.40 -1.47 -3.94
N MET A 84 8.47 -0.16 -4.20
CA MET A 84 7.71 0.83 -3.43
C MET A 84 6.21 0.60 -3.57
N LYS A 85 5.73 0.34 -4.80
CA LYS A 85 4.33 0.04 -5.07
C LYS A 85 3.88 -1.26 -4.42
N ALA A 86 4.65 -2.33 -4.55
CA ALA A 86 4.38 -3.62 -3.93
C ALA A 86 4.30 -3.53 -2.40
N THR A 87 5.23 -2.78 -1.79
CA THR A 87 5.24 -2.51 -0.35
C THR A 87 3.97 -1.76 0.06
N ALA A 88 3.59 -0.71 -0.66
CA ALA A 88 2.38 0.05 -0.36
C ALA A 88 1.10 -0.80 -0.47
N LEU A 89 1.01 -1.66 -1.49
CA LEU A 89 -0.11 -2.59 -1.66
C LEU A 89 -0.16 -3.63 -0.53
N ALA A 90 0.97 -4.18 -0.13
CA ALA A 90 1.05 -5.13 0.98
C ALA A 90 0.69 -4.47 2.33
N CYS A 91 1.18 -3.27 2.60
CA CYS A 91 0.80 -2.48 3.78
C CYS A 91 -0.71 -2.22 3.82
N LYS A 92 -1.30 -1.81 2.70
CA LYS A 92 -2.76 -1.64 2.61
C LYS A 92 -3.50 -2.96 2.86
N GLY A 93 -3.06 -4.05 2.22
CA GLY A 93 -3.65 -5.37 2.42
C GLY A 93 -3.57 -5.86 3.87
N ALA A 94 -2.49 -5.52 4.59
CA ALA A 94 -2.34 -5.81 6.02
C ALA A 94 -3.35 -5.01 6.87
N ILE A 95 -3.57 -3.73 6.57
CA ILE A 95 -4.57 -2.89 7.25
C ILE A 95 -5.98 -3.45 7.00
N ASP A 96 -6.32 -3.73 5.74
CA ASP A 96 -7.64 -4.26 5.35
C ASP A 96 -7.92 -5.62 6.04
N ALA A 97 -6.90 -6.48 6.14
CA ALA A 97 -6.99 -7.75 6.87
C ALA A 97 -7.15 -7.54 8.38
N GLY A 98 -6.44 -6.57 8.96
CA GLY A 98 -6.60 -6.17 10.36
C GLY A 98 -8.01 -5.68 10.67
N MET A 99 -8.59 -4.85 9.80
CA MET A 99 -9.98 -4.38 9.93
C MET A 99 -11.02 -5.50 9.79
N SER A 100 -10.68 -6.56 9.06
CA SER A 100 -11.54 -7.72 8.84
C SER A 100 -11.40 -8.80 9.94
N ASP A 101 -10.52 -8.57 10.93
CA ASP A 101 -10.11 -9.55 11.96
C ASP A 101 -9.53 -10.85 11.37
N ASP A 102 -8.94 -10.78 10.16
CA ASP A 102 -8.26 -11.90 9.49
C ASP A 102 -6.77 -11.90 9.87
N ILE A 103 -6.45 -12.63 10.95
CA ILE A 103 -5.12 -12.65 11.55
C ILE A 103 -4.08 -13.30 10.62
N GLU A 104 -4.46 -14.37 9.93
CA GLU A 104 -3.56 -15.12 9.04
C GLU A 104 -3.14 -14.25 7.86
N LYS A 105 -4.12 -13.66 7.17
CA LYS A 105 -3.87 -12.78 6.03
C LYS A 105 -3.13 -11.51 6.44
N ARG A 106 -3.44 -10.94 7.62
CA ARG A 106 -2.69 -9.79 8.15
C ARG A 106 -1.21 -10.13 8.33
N THR A 107 -0.91 -11.27 8.95
CA THR A 107 0.46 -11.71 9.22
C THR A 107 1.22 -11.96 7.92
N GLU A 108 0.58 -12.60 6.94
CA GLU A 108 1.14 -12.83 5.61
C GLU A 108 1.48 -11.52 4.90
N MET A 109 0.54 -10.56 4.90
CA MET A 109 0.74 -9.27 4.24
C MET A 109 1.82 -8.41 4.92
N ILE A 110 1.92 -8.47 6.25
CA ILE A 110 3.03 -7.82 6.99
C ILE A 110 4.37 -8.40 6.59
N LYS A 111 4.47 -9.74 6.47
CA LYS A 111 5.70 -10.42 6.03
C LYS A 111 6.09 -9.96 4.62
N LYS A 112 5.15 -10.00 3.67
CA LYS A 112 5.36 -9.52 2.29
C LYS A 112 5.79 -8.05 2.24
N ALA A 113 5.14 -7.19 3.01
CA ALA A 113 5.51 -5.77 3.07
C ALA A 113 6.96 -5.57 3.53
N ARG A 114 7.43 -6.31 4.53
CA ARG A 114 8.82 -6.25 5.00
C ARG A 114 9.82 -6.75 3.94
N GLU A 115 9.48 -7.83 3.25
CA GLU A 115 10.30 -8.37 2.15
C GLU A 115 10.42 -7.37 1.00
N TYR A 116 9.31 -6.77 0.56
CA TYR A 116 9.32 -5.76 -0.50
C TYR A 116 10.01 -4.47 -0.07
N LEU A 117 9.88 -4.06 1.20
CA LEU A 117 10.58 -2.90 1.75
C LEU A 117 12.10 -3.10 1.71
N ALA A 118 12.60 -4.30 2.05
CA ALA A 118 14.02 -4.60 1.92
C ALA A 118 14.51 -4.48 0.47
N GLY A 119 13.68 -4.93 -0.50
CA GLY A 119 13.91 -4.71 -1.93
C GLY A 119 13.95 -3.21 -2.29
N ALA A 120 12.98 -2.41 -1.83
CA ALA A 120 12.97 -0.97 -2.06
C ALA A 120 14.24 -0.28 -1.54
N VAL A 121 14.69 -0.65 -0.34
CA VAL A 121 15.93 -0.12 0.27
C VAL A 121 17.17 -0.48 -0.57
N LYS A 122 17.25 -1.71 -1.09
CA LYS A 122 18.34 -2.14 -2.00
C LYS A 122 18.43 -1.24 -3.24
N TYR A 123 17.29 -0.81 -3.79
CA TYR A 123 17.23 0.12 -4.92
C TYR A 123 17.21 1.60 -4.51
N LYS A 124 17.74 1.92 -3.31
CA LYS A 124 17.93 3.28 -2.81
C LYS A 124 16.63 4.07 -2.61
N ALA A 125 15.60 3.41 -2.07
CA ALA A 125 14.39 4.11 -1.64
C ALA A 125 14.72 5.27 -0.66
N PRO A 126 13.98 6.38 -0.73
CA PRO A 126 14.14 7.49 0.21
C PRO A 126 14.00 7.02 1.67
N PRO A 127 14.77 7.57 2.62
CA PRO A 127 14.71 7.15 4.03
C PRO A 127 13.33 7.36 4.65
N ASP A 128 12.58 8.37 4.19
CA ASP A 128 11.24 8.65 4.68
C ASP A 128 10.21 7.61 4.23
N PHE A 129 10.44 6.94 3.09
CA PHE A 129 9.58 5.84 2.64
C PHE A 129 9.58 4.68 3.64
N LYS A 130 10.76 4.36 4.20
CA LYS A 130 10.89 3.32 5.22
C LYS A 130 10.08 3.68 6.48
N LYS A 131 10.27 4.89 7.01
CA LYS A 131 9.52 5.36 8.19
C LYS A 131 8.00 5.34 7.96
N GLN A 132 7.56 5.74 6.77
CA GLN A 132 6.15 5.70 6.40
C GLN A 132 5.62 4.26 6.37
N CYS A 133 6.35 3.32 5.78
CA CYS A 133 5.97 1.91 5.76
C CYS A 133 5.93 1.30 7.16
N ASP A 134 6.93 1.59 8.00
CA ASP A 134 6.98 1.11 9.39
C ASP A 134 5.73 1.58 10.17
N ARG A 135 5.37 2.87 10.04
CA ARG A 135 4.14 3.41 10.64
C ARG A 135 2.87 2.74 10.11
N MET A 136 2.78 2.42 8.82
CA MET A 136 1.63 1.71 8.27
C MET A 136 1.53 0.28 8.80
N LEU A 137 2.65 -0.41 8.99
CA LEU A 137 2.67 -1.76 9.56
C LEU A 137 2.30 -1.77 11.06
N GLU A 138 2.71 -0.74 11.81
CA GLU A 138 2.23 -0.53 13.17
C GLU A 138 0.71 -0.36 13.20
N VAL A 139 0.17 0.52 12.35
CA VAL A 139 -1.29 0.70 12.22
C VAL A 139 -1.98 -0.62 11.90
N ALA A 140 -1.48 -1.40 10.94
CA ALA A 140 -2.06 -2.71 10.60
C ALA A 140 -2.07 -3.68 11.80
N THR A 141 -1.01 -3.66 12.62
CA THR A 141 -0.87 -4.53 13.78
C THR A 141 -1.88 -4.20 14.88
N PHE A 142 -2.14 -2.90 15.10
CA PHE A 142 -3.09 -2.42 16.10
C PHE A 142 -4.51 -2.19 15.56
N SER A 143 -4.72 -2.43 14.26
CA SER A 143 -6.05 -2.38 13.64
C SER A 143 -6.76 -3.72 13.80
N GLY A 144 -8.05 -3.65 14.19
CA GLY A 144 -8.90 -4.80 14.48
C GLY A 144 -9.41 -4.79 15.93
N GLY A 145 -10.40 -5.62 16.25
CA GLY A 145 -10.86 -5.82 17.63
C GLY A 145 -12.03 -4.95 18.13
N VAL A 146 -12.71 -4.17 17.27
CA VAL A 146 -13.94 -3.42 17.65
C VAL A 146 -15.19 -4.01 16.99
N LYS A 147 -15.20 -5.32 16.70
CA LYS A 147 -16.48 -6.02 16.53
C LYS A 147 -16.85 -6.61 17.88
N ALA A 148 -17.55 -5.81 18.69
CA ALA A 148 -18.23 -6.34 19.86
C ALA A 148 -19.15 -7.48 19.38
N LYS A 149 -18.75 -8.73 19.62
CA LYS A 149 -19.51 -9.96 19.26
C LYS A 149 -20.77 -10.15 20.13
N GLY A 150 -21.35 -9.07 20.63
CA GLY A 150 -22.53 -9.09 21.48
C GLY A 150 -23.00 -7.68 21.84
N PRO A 151 -24.25 -7.53 22.32
CA PRO A 151 -24.74 -6.26 22.81
C PRO A 151 -23.77 -5.73 23.87
N THR A 152 -23.17 -4.57 23.60
CA THR A 152 -22.40 -3.87 24.62
C THR A 152 -23.35 -3.67 25.80
N LYS A 153 -22.93 -4.05 27.00
CA LYS A 153 -23.63 -3.75 28.26
C LYS A 153 -23.61 -2.24 28.55
N ALA A 154 -23.84 -1.39 27.55
CA ALA A 154 -24.34 -0.05 27.80
C ALA A 154 -25.75 -0.26 28.35
N LYS A 155 -25.87 -0.17 29.69
CA LYS A 155 -27.18 -0.11 30.33
C LYS A 155 -27.97 0.98 29.60
N PRO A 156 -29.22 0.76 29.18
CA PRO A 156 -30.10 1.89 28.90
C PRO A 156 -30.07 2.77 30.14
N LEU A 157 -29.87 4.07 29.95
CA LEU A 157 -29.85 5.05 31.02
C LEU A 157 -31.29 5.18 31.57
N ASP A 158 -31.77 4.15 32.25
CA ASP A 158 -33.13 4.03 32.76
C ASP A 158 -33.22 4.60 34.20
N THR A 159 -32.52 5.72 34.41
CA THR A 159 -32.53 6.49 35.66
C THR A 159 -32.76 7.97 35.39
N ALA A 160 -33.54 8.30 34.35
CA ALA A 160 -34.30 9.54 34.38
C ALA A 160 -35.59 9.24 35.16
N PRO A 161 -35.81 9.80 36.36
CA PRO A 161 -37.07 9.63 37.05
C PRO A 161 -38.20 10.14 36.15
N LYS A 162 -39.18 9.27 35.85
CA LYS A 162 -40.40 9.66 35.17
C LYS A 162 -41.02 10.80 35.96
N VAL A 163 -40.96 12.02 35.43
CA VAL A 163 -41.68 13.17 35.96
C VAL A 163 -43.15 12.78 35.89
N LYS A 164 -43.75 12.44 37.04
CA LYS A 164 -45.18 12.21 37.11
C LYS A 164 -45.85 13.54 36.80
N ASP A 165 -46.61 13.58 35.70
CA ASP A 165 -47.50 14.67 35.35
C ASP A 165 -48.42 14.98 36.54
N ARG A 166 -48.05 16.02 37.29
CA ARG A 166 -48.96 16.67 38.26
C ARG A 166 -49.76 17.73 37.51
N ALA A 167 -50.64 17.28 36.63
CA ALA A 167 -51.69 18.10 36.06
C ALA A 167 -53.04 17.71 36.69
N LYS A 168 -53.35 18.40 37.78
CA LYS A 168 -54.70 18.78 38.27
C LYS A 168 -55.82 17.72 38.20
N SER A 169 -56.09 17.09 39.34
CA SER A 169 -57.48 16.85 39.78
C SER A 169 -57.68 17.63 41.08
N PHE A 170 -58.34 18.77 40.94
CA PHE A 170 -58.86 19.55 42.06
C PHE A 170 -60.25 18.97 42.35
N ASP A 171 -60.34 18.13 43.39
CA ASP A 171 -61.62 17.74 43.98
C ASP A 171 -61.75 18.48 45.32
N PRO A 172 -62.63 19.48 45.43
CA PRO A 172 -62.95 20.13 46.68
C PRO A 172 -64.03 19.28 47.36
N ASP A 173 -63.66 18.54 48.42
CA ASP A 173 -64.48 18.32 49.61
C ASP A 173 -64.08 17.04 50.37
N GLY A 174 -63.76 17.21 51.65
CA GLY A 174 -64.18 16.24 52.67
C GLY A 174 -63.13 15.45 53.45
N LYS A 175 -62.80 15.97 54.65
CA LYS A 175 -62.48 15.27 55.94
C LYS A 175 -61.14 14.51 56.03
N LYS A 176 -60.14 15.01 56.76
CA LYS A 176 -59.90 15.05 58.23
C LYS A 176 -59.33 13.76 58.85
N ASP A 177 -58.23 13.97 59.60
CA ASP A 177 -57.60 13.14 60.64
C ASP A 177 -56.83 11.90 60.08
N ASP A 178 -55.60 11.52 60.46
CA ASP A 178 -54.92 11.58 61.76
C ASP A 178 -53.38 11.33 61.63
N LYS A 179 -52.66 11.53 62.75
CA LYS A 179 -51.20 11.71 63.02
C LYS A 179 -50.15 10.74 62.42
N PRO A 180 -48.85 11.17 62.34
CA PRO A 180 -47.73 10.31 61.95
C PRO A 180 -47.23 9.44 63.12
N VAL A 181 -47.14 8.13 62.90
CA VAL A 181 -46.48 7.17 63.82
C VAL A 181 -45.04 6.96 63.36
N ILE A 182 -44.08 7.39 64.19
CA ILE A 182 -42.67 7.02 64.10
C ILE A 182 -42.43 5.87 65.09
N PRO A 183 -41.88 4.72 64.67
CA PRO A 183 -41.15 3.86 65.57
C PRO A 183 -39.64 4.02 65.38
N GLN A 184 -39.02 4.54 66.44
CA GLN A 184 -37.62 4.33 66.76
C GLN A 184 -37.33 2.84 66.88
N ASN A 185 -36.16 2.38 66.41
CA ASN A 185 -35.22 1.62 67.24
C ASN A 185 -33.94 1.27 66.46
N LEU A 186 -32.85 1.92 66.88
CA LEU A 186 -31.50 1.35 66.88
C LEU A 186 -31.43 0.26 67.95
N LYS A 187 -30.84 -0.88 67.62
CA LYS A 187 -30.07 -1.76 68.53
C LYS A 187 -28.89 -2.29 67.71
N THR A 188 -27.71 -1.68 67.90
CA THR A 188 -26.54 -2.23 68.60
C THR A 188 -25.99 -3.49 67.95
#